data_AF-A0A4P6FRV0-F1
#
_entry.id   AF-A0A4P6FRV0-F1
#
_cell.length_a   1.000
_cell.length_b   1.000
_cell.length_c   1.000
_cell.angle_alpha   90.00
_cell.angle_beta   90.00
_cell.angle_gamma   90.00
#
_symmetry.space_group_name_H-M   'P 1'
#
loop_
_entity.id
_entity.type
_entity.pdbx_description
1 polymer ?
#
loop_
_entity_poly.entity_id
_entity_poly.type
_entity_poly.pdbx_seq_one_letter_code
_entity_poly.pdbx_strand_id
1 'polypeptide(L)'
;MKYLRRNAGKLGSDWSDPILWYARGVAAMRRRPLAEPTSWRFFAAIRGFDPGLWQKLGWLRPSDAPPARDLVVLYWNQRRRVHGQDAAWHRFYLLAFEANIRSAIEALGGPKDWALPFCDPQDRLPPAFVSPDWPDGHGNNPLFSIQRYGPSDDGRVPLPTGERVETAGDMDAKIGRLIGGEDPHPPHLPGLMAEPNSAALDPIFWLVEADLDRARASIGSLPVPSAASAGEQLFTMPMTGNARWQSTAAEMADPAALDYSYASA
;
A
#
# COMPACT_ATOMS: atom_id res chain seq x y z
N MET A 1 10.53 2.32 -20.50
CA MET A 1 11.37 2.67 -19.33
C MET A 1 10.92 1.77 -18.19
N LYS A 2 11.83 1.17 -17.40
CA LYS A 2 11.44 0.37 -16.22
C LYS A 2 11.58 1.23 -14.95
N TYR A 3 10.55 1.29 -14.12
CA TYR A 3 10.55 1.99 -12.83
C TYR A 3 11.30 1.18 -11.78
N LEU A 4 12.38 1.74 -11.23
CA LEU A 4 13.25 1.04 -10.29
C LEU A 4 12.87 1.32 -8.84
N ARG A 5 12.24 0.33 -8.19
CA ARG A 5 11.94 0.35 -6.76
C ARG A 5 13.22 0.12 -5.95
N ARG A 6 13.45 0.94 -4.92
CA ARG A 6 14.67 0.92 -4.08
C ARG A 6 14.33 0.66 -2.62
N ASN A 7 15.24 -0.01 -1.89
CA ASN A 7 15.06 -0.26 -0.46
C ASN A 7 15.11 1.07 0.32
N ALA A 8 14.02 1.44 0.98
CA ALA A 8 13.91 2.66 1.77
C ALA A 8 14.95 2.74 2.91
N GLY A 9 15.33 1.61 3.50
CA GLY A 9 16.33 1.53 4.57
C GLY A 9 17.78 1.74 4.11
N LYS A 10 18.05 1.79 2.80
CA LYS A 10 19.40 1.93 2.22
C LYS A 10 19.62 3.23 1.44
N LEU A 11 18.68 4.19 1.50
CA LEU A 11 18.75 5.43 0.71
C LEU A 11 19.69 6.51 1.31
N GLY A 12 20.39 6.22 2.41
CA GLY A 12 21.46 7.06 2.95
C GLY A 12 21.03 8.36 3.64
N SER A 13 19.74 8.68 3.67
CA SER A 13 19.16 9.83 4.38
C SER A 13 17.72 9.53 4.80
N ASP A 14 17.33 10.00 5.99
CA ASP A 14 15.97 9.93 6.55
C ASP A 14 14.91 10.44 5.57
N TRP A 15 15.25 11.51 4.84
CA TRP A 15 14.39 12.19 3.88
C TRP A 15 14.96 12.18 2.47
N SER A 16 15.57 11.06 2.09
CA SER A 16 16.02 10.82 0.71
C SER A 16 14.93 11.15 -0.32
N ASP A 17 15.34 11.56 -1.52
CA ASP A 17 14.43 12.04 -2.57
C ASP A 17 13.22 11.12 -2.83
N PRO A 18 13.35 9.78 -2.95
CA PRO A 18 12.18 8.92 -3.15
C PRO A 18 11.17 8.99 -2.00
N ILE A 19 11.65 9.10 -0.75
CA ILE A 19 10.82 9.16 0.46
C ILE A 19 10.18 10.55 0.60
N LEU A 20 10.93 11.61 0.34
CA LEU A 20 10.38 12.98 0.37
C LEU A 20 9.28 13.16 -0.69
N TRP A 21 9.50 12.67 -1.92
CA TRP A 21 8.47 12.73 -2.96
C TRP A 21 7.29 11.82 -2.67
N TYR A 22 7.52 10.64 -2.07
CA TYR A 22 6.43 9.80 -1.57
C TYR A 22 5.56 10.59 -0.59
N ALA A 23 6.17 11.22 0.42
CA ALA A 23 5.47 12.01 1.43
C ALA A 23 4.63 13.14 0.81
N ARG A 24 5.18 13.85 -0.18
CA ARG A 24 4.47 14.90 -0.94
C ARG A 24 3.28 14.34 -1.72
N GLY A 25 3.45 13.18 -2.38
CA GLY A 25 2.39 12.47 -3.09
C GLY A 25 1.26 12.02 -2.15
N VAL A 26 1.60 11.46 -0.98
CA VAL A 26 0.63 11.08 0.06
C VAL A 26 -0.17 12.30 0.50
N ALA A 27 0.49 13.42 0.82
CA ALA A 27 -0.18 14.66 1.20
C ALA A 27 -1.14 15.17 0.12
N ALA A 28 -0.74 15.11 -1.15
CA ALA A 28 -1.59 15.52 -2.27
C ALA A 28 -2.82 14.61 -2.44
N MET A 29 -2.64 13.28 -2.40
CA MET A 29 -3.76 12.33 -2.50
C MET A 29 -4.71 12.41 -1.31
N ARG A 30 -4.23 12.73 -0.10
CA ARG A 30 -5.06 12.90 1.11
C ARG A 30 -5.96 14.14 1.09
N ARG A 31 -5.63 15.16 0.28
CA ARG A 31 -6.48 16.36 0.10
C ARG A 31 -7.74 16.08 -0.71
N ARG A 32 -7.74 15.01 -1.51
CA ARG A 32 -8.89 14.62 -2.34
C ARG A 32 -10.01 14.01 -1.46
N PRO A 33 -11.30 14.28 -1.75
CA PRO A 33 -12.41 13.69 -1.01
C PRO A 33 -12.49 12.18 -1.21
N LEU A 34 -13.10 11.46 -0.25
CA LEU A 34 -13.29 10.00 -0.34
C LEU A 34 -13.99 9.59 -1.63
N ALA A 35 -14.95 10.38 -2.12
CA ALA A 35 -15.68 10.09 -3.35
C ALA A 35 -14.81 10.12 -4.62
N GLU A 36 -13.62 10.71 -4.58
CA GLU A 36 -12.72 10.79 -5.73
C GLU A 36 -11.91 9.50 -5.88
N PRO A 37 -11.98 8.79 -7.03
CA PRO A 37 -11.33 7.48 -7.23
C PRO A 37 -9.82 7.46 -7.06
N THR A 38 -9.17 8.62 -7.21
CA THR A 38 -7.71 8.76 -7.06
C THR A 38 -7.31 9.36 -5.71
N SER A 39 -8.24 9.46 -4.74
CA SER A 39 -7.93 9.90 -3.38
C SER A 39 -7.22 8.80 -2.59
N TRP A 40 -6.48 9.22 -1.55
CA TRP A 40 -5.82 8.30 -0.63
C TRP A 40 -6.82 7.32 0.01
N ARG A 41 -7.93 7.87 0.49
CA ARG A 41 -8.97 7.09 1.17
C ARG A 41 -9.71 6.17 0.22
N PHE A 42 -9.93 6.57 -1.04
CA PHE A 42 -10.54 5.69 -2.02
C PHE A 42 -9.65 4.49 -2.34
N PHE A 43 -8.35 4.72 -2.55
CA PHE A 43 -7.39 3.63 -2.77
C PHE A 43 -7.33 2.70 -1.57
N ALA A 44 -7.25 3.24 -0.34
CA ALA A 44 -7.28 2.42 0.86
C ALA A 44 -8.54 1.52 0.95
N ALA A 45 -9.70 2.07 0.57
CA ALA A 45 -10.96 1.34 0.56
C ALA A 45 -11.04 0.24 -0.52
N ILE A 46 -10.19 0.27 -1.56
CA ILE A 46 -10.05 -0.85 -2.51
C ILE A 46 -9.50 -2.10 -1.80
N ARG A 47 -8.56 -1.92 -0.87
CA ARG A 47 -7.98 -3.02 -0.07
C ARG A 47 -8.95 -3.56 0.98
N GLY A 48 -9.78 -2.69 1.55
CA GLY A 48 -10.79 -3.03 2.55
C GLY A 48 -11.41 -1.77 3.15
N PHE A 49 -12.68 -1.83 3.55
CA PHE A 49 -13.41 -0.69 4.08
C PHE A 49 -14.45 -1.13 5.11
N ASP A 50 -14.27 -0.68 6.35
CA ASP A 50 -15.27 -0.74 7.40
C ASP A 50 -15.60 0.69 7.85
N PRO A 51 -16.81 1.20 7.57
CA PRO A 51 -17.15 2.58 7.88
C PRO A 51 -17.18 2.86 9.39
N GLY A 52 -17.58 1.90 10.21
CA GLY A 52 -17.66 2.08 11.67
C GLY A 52 -16.27 2.16 12.29
N LEU A 53 -15.35 1.31 11.84
CA LEU A 53 -13.95 1.35 12.22
C LEU A 53 -13.29 2.65 11.75
N TRP A 54 -13.48 3.05 10.49
CA TRP A 54 -12.89 4.27 9.95
C TRP A 54 -13.39 5.53 10.68
N GLN A 55 -14.65 5.55 11.11
CA GLN A 55 -15.18 6.61 11.95
C GLN A 55 -14.49 6.64 13.31
N LYS A 56 -14.38 5.51 14.00
CA LYS A 56 -13.69 5.41 15.30
C LYS A 56 -12.22 5.81 15.22
N LEU A 57 -11.56 5.48 14.10
CA LEU A 57 -10.17 5.83 13.83
C LEU A 57 -10.00 7.26 13.27
N GLY A 58 -11.07 8.01 13.01
CA GLY A 58 -11.01 9.40 12.53
C GLY A 58 -10.74 9.58 11.02
N TRP A 59 -10.79 8.50 10.23
CA TRP A 59 -10.55 8.50 8.77
C TRP A 59 -11.82 8.66 7.92
N LEU A 60 -12.99 8.55 8.55
CA LEU A 60 -14.28 8.82 7.92
C LEU A 60 -15.10 9.76 8.79
N ARG A 61 -15.52 10.89 8.24
CA ARG A 61 -16.40 11.85 8.88
C ARG A 61 -17.84 11.60 8.44
N PRO A 62 -18.85 11.82 9.30
CA PRO A 62 -20.25 11.72 8.89
C PRO A 62 -20.63 12.65 7.72
N SER A 63 -19.90 13.75 7.53
CA SER A 63 -20.09 14.71 6.45
C SER A 63 -19.36 14.37 5.15
N ASP A 64 -18.55 13.30 5.11
CA ASP A 64 -17.88 12.90 3.88
C ASP A 64 -18.90 12.42 2.85
N ALA A 65 -18.84 12.96 1.64
CA ALA A 65 -19.62 12.44 0.52
C ALA A 65 -19.17 10.99 0.22
N PRO A 66 -20.09 10.02 0.19
CA PRO A 66 -19.74 8.66 -0.21
C PRO A 66 -19.40 8.64 -1.72
N PRO A 67 -18.55 7.70 -2.17
CA PRO A 67 -18.35 7.50 -3.59
C PRO A 67 -19.64 7.00 -4.26
N ALA A 68 -19.74 7.24 -5.58
CA ALA A 68 -20.86 6.74 -6.36
C ALA A 68 -20.93 5.20 -6.29
N ARG A 69 -22.15 4.66 -6.24
CA ARG A 69 -22.40 3.23 -5.98
C ARG A 69 -21.79 2.32 -7.03
N ASP A 70 -21.83 2.75 -8.30
CA ASP A 70 -21.22 2.06 -9.43
C ASP A 70 -19.69 1.95 -9.28
N LEU A 71 -19.03 3.02 -8.82
CA LEU A 71 -17.60 3.02 -8.52
C LEU A 71 -17.26 2.06 -7.37
N VAL A 72 -18.08 2.00 -6.32
CA VAL A 72 -17.90 1.06 -5.21
C VAL A 72 -18.02 -0.40 -5.69
N VAL A 73 -19.00 -0.71 -6.54
CA VAL A 73 -19.18 -2.05 -7.11
C VAL A 73 -18.01 -2.42 -8.03
N LEU A 74 -17.54 -1.45 -8.82
CA LEU A 74 -16.45 -1.63 -9.77
C LEU A 74 -15.11 -1.86 -9.06
N TYR A 75 -14.78 -1.03 -8.07
CA TYR A 75 -13.43 -0.97 -7.51
C TYR A 75 -13.26 -1.67 -6.14
N TRP A 76 -14.14 -1.43 -5.16
CA TRP A 76 -13.87 -1.87 -3.77
C TRP A 76 -14.16 -3.36 -3.52
N ASN A 77 -15.11 -3.93 -4.26
CA ASN A 77 -15.60 -5.28 -3.99
C ASN A 77 -14.89 -6.38 -4.79
N GLN A 78 -13.75 -6.08 -5.40
CA GLN A 78 -13.09 -6.97 -6.34
C GLN A 78 -12.39 -8.16 -5.68
N ARG A 79 -11.75 -7.95 -4.52
CA ARG A 79 -10.97 -9.01 -3.86
C ARG A 79 -11.80 -10.25 -3.51
N ARG A 80 -13.09 -10.07 -3.17
CA ARG A 80 -14.00 -11.20 -2.89
C ARG A 80 -14.23 -12.13 -4.09
N ARG A 81 -13.75 -11.76 -5.28
CA ARG A 81 -13.92 -12.48 -6.55
C ARG A 81 -12.62 -13.07 -7.11
N VAL A 82 -11.45 -12.82 -6.51
CA VAL A 82 -10.13 -13.21 -7.07
C VAL A 82 -9.58 -14.53 -6.52
N HIS A 83 -10.44 -15.52 -6.28
CA HIS A 83 -10.07 -16.81 -5.66
C HIS A 83 -8.79 -17.42 -6.25
N GLY A 84 -7.77 -17.61 -5.40
CA GLY A 84 -6.49 -18.21 -5.79
C GLY A 84 -5.55 -17.30 -6.59
N GLN A 85 -5.89 -16.01 -6.75
CA GLN A 85 -5.17 -15.03 -7.57
C GLN A 85 -4.75 -13.79 -6.75
N ASP A 86 -4.78 -13.85 -5.42
CA ASP A 86 -4.49 -12.72 -4.52
C ASP A 86 -3.15 -12.04 -4.82
N ALA A 87 -2.08 -12.81 -5.06
CA ALA A 87 -0.76 -12.26 -5.35
C ALA A 87 -0.74 -11.41 -6.64
N ALA A 88 -1.41 -11.87 -7.68
CA ALA A 88 -1.51 -11.17 -8.95
C ALA A 88 -2.38 -9.91 -8.84
N TRP A 89 -3.47 -9.99 -8.07
CA TRP A 89 -4.31 -8.84 -7.77
C TRP A 89 -3.57 -7.78 -6.95
N HIS A 90 -2.83 -8.17 -5.91
CA HIS A 90 -2.01 -7.26 -5.11
C HIS A 90 -0.93 -6.57 -5.93
N ARG A 91 -0.27 -7.29 -6.85
CA ARG A 91 0.70 -6.71 -7.79
C ARG A 91 0.05 -5.63 -8.66
N PHE A 92 -1.11 -5.92 -9.25
CA PHE A 92 -1.85 -4.94 -10.06
C PHE A 92 -2.30 -3.72 -9.25
N TYR A 93 -2.79 -3.96 -8.02
CA TYR A 93 -3.17 -2.92 -7.09
C TYR A 93 -2.01 -1.97 -6.76
N LEU A 94 -0.82 -2.53 -6.51
CA LEU A 94 0.39 -1.76 -6.24
C LEU A 94 0.84 -0.94 -7.46
N LEU A 95 0.78 -1.51 -8.67
CA LEU A 95 1.09 -0.79 -9.91
C LEU A 95 0.15 0.39 -10.15
N ALA A 96 -1.16 0.18 -9.96
CA ALA A 96 -2.14 1.24 -10.11
C ALA A 96 -1.97 2.35 -9.06
N PHE A 97 -1.70 1.99 -7.80
CA PHE A 97 -1.37 2.96 -6.76
C PHE A 97 -0.12 3.76 -7.13
N GLU A 98 0.97 3.07 -7.50
CA GLU A 98 2.24 3.70 -7.88
C GLU A 98 2.05 4.69 -9.03
N ALA A 99 1.29 4.33 -10.07
CA ALA A 99 0.99 5.23 -11.18
C ALA A 99 0.18 6.48 -10.75
N ASN A 100 -0.80 6.31 -9.85
CA ASN A 100 -1.63 7.42 -9.38
C ASN A 100 -0.87 8.38 -8.45
N ILE A 101 -0.06 7.86 -7.53
CA ILE A 101 0.77 8.72 -6.67
C ILE A 101 1.91 9.36 -7.45
N ARG A 102 2.51 8.67 -8.43
CA ARG A 102 3.49 9.25 -9.36
C ARG A 102 2.89 10.41 -10.15
N SER A 103 1.67 10.25 -10.67
CA SER A 103 0.97 11.36 -11.33
C SER A 103 0.74 12.57 -10.39
N ALA A 104 0.43 12.32 -9.11
CA ALA A 104 0.36 13.40 -8.11
C ALA A 104 1.72 14.05 -7.85
N ILE A 105 2.81 13.27 -7.82
CA ILE A 105 4.19 13.75 -7.68
C ILE A 105 4.59 14.62 -8.89
N GLU A 106 4.31 14.17 -10.11
CA GLU A 106 4.57 14.93 -11.34
C GLU A 106 3.82 16.26 -11.36
N ALA A 107 2.55 16.28 -10.92
CA ALA A 107 1.77 17.50 -10.81
C ALA A 107 2.34 18.51 -9.80
N LEU A 108 3.17 18.05 -8.85
CA LEU A 108 3.93 18.88 -7.91
C LEU A 108 5.32 19.28 -8.42
N GLY A 109 5.66 18.96 -9.68
CA GLY A 109 6.97 19.20 -10.27
C GLY A 109 8.03 18.17 -9.88
N GLY A 110 7.62 17.01 -9.37
CA GLY A 110 8.51 15.92 -9.00
C GLY A 110 8.98 15.04 -10.18
N PRO A 111 9.83 14.05 -9.89
CA PRO A 111 10.42 13.19 -10.91
C PRO A 111 9.38 12.28 -11.60
N LYS A 112 9.38 12.27 -12.93
CA LYS A 112 8.52 11.41 -13.76
C LYS A 112 8.89 9.93 -13.71
N ASP A 113 10.11 9.64 -13.30
CA ASP A 113 10.63 8.28 -13.12
C ASP A 113 10.57 7.82 -11.67
N TRP A 114 9.88 8.56 -10.79
CA TRP A 114 9.67 8.14 -9.41
C TRP A 114 9.02 6.75 -9.35
N ALA A 115 9.57 5.87 -8.52
CA ALA A 115 9.06 4.53 -8.29
C ALA A 115 8.85 4.33 -6.78
N LEU A 116 7.86 3.52 -6.43
CA LEU A 116 7.54 3.25 -5.03
C LEU A 116 8.72 2.53 -4.34
N PRO A 117 9.26 3.08 -3.24
CA PRO A 117 10.25 2.36 -2.44
C PRO A 117 9.64 1.09 -1.83
N PHE A 118 10.49 0.16 -1.42
CA PHE A 118 10.05 -0.99 -0.60
C PHE A 118 10.72 -0.94 0.77
N CYS A 119 10.07 -1.51 1.78
CA CYS A 119 10.62 -1.62 3.13
C CYS A 119 10.99 -3.09 3.38
N ASP A 120 12.29 -3.40 3.39
CA ASP A 120 12.71 -4.75 3.78
C ASP A 120 12.35 -4.97 5.26
N PRO A 121 11.61 -6.04 5.59
CA PRO A 121 11.16 -6.27 6.95
C PRO A 121 12.29 -6.64 7.93
N GLN A 122 13.52 -6.92 7.44
CA GLN A 122 14.71 -7.04 8.30
C GLN A 122 15.27 -5.67 8.72
N ASP A 123 14.93 -4.60 8.01
CA ASP A 123 15.34 -3.24 8.34
C ASP A 123 14.42 -2.63 9.42
N ARG A 124 14.89 -1.54 10.04
CA ARG A 124 14.02 -0.69 10.87
C ARG A 124 13.05 0.06 9.97
N LEU A 125 11.89 0.46 10.51
CA LEU A 125 11.01 1.40 9.82
C LEU A 125 11.81 2.64 9.38
N PRO A 126 11.63 3.14 8.13
CA PRO A 126 12.42 4.27 7.68
C PRO A 126 12.16 5.49 8.58
N PRO A 127 13.18 6.28 8.95
CA PRO A 127 13.05 7.34 9.97
C PRO A 127 11.92 8.34 9.71
N ALA A 128 11.66 8.70 8.45
CA ALA A 128 10.54 9.56 8.06
C ALA A 128 9.14 9.00 8.40
N PHE A 129 8.99 7.71 8.72
CA PHE A 129 7.70 7.16 9.13
C PHE A 129 7.48 7.26 10.63
N VAL A 130 8.54 7.40 11.44
CA VAL A 130 8.45 7.43 12.91
C VAL A 130 8.56 8.84 13.52
N SER A 131 8.84 9.85 12.69
CA SER A 131 8.87 11.26 13.12
C SER A 131 7.54 11.97 12.79
N PRO A 132 6.91 12.71 13.72
CA PRO A 132 5.76 13.56 13.41
C PRO A 132 6.13 14.77 12.53
N ASP A 133 7.42 15.08 12.46
CA ASP A 133 7.94 16.27 11.80
C ASP A 133 8.33 16.01 10.36
N TRP A 134 7.96 16.95 9.50
CA TRP A 134 8.49 17.12 8.17
C TRP A 134 9.99 17.51 8.24
N PRO A 135 10.78 17.48 7.13
CA PRO A 135 12.18 17.89 7.16
C PRO A 135 12.46 19.29 7.74
N ASP A 136 11.47 20.18 7.73
CA ASP A 136 11.58 21.53 8.27
C ASP A 136 11.36 21.61 9.79
N GLY A 137 11.00 20.51 10.45
CA GLY A 137 10.76 20.46 11.89
C GLY A 137 9.42 21.04 12.35
N HIS A 138 8.47 21.31 11.45
CA HIS A 138 7.21 21.99 11.78
C HIS A 138 5.99 21.05 11.86
N GLY A 139 6.19 19.76 12.13
CA GLY A 139 5.10 18.79 12.19
C GLY A 139 4.49 18.44 10.83
N ASN A 140 3.25 17.92 10.85
CA ASN A 140 2.43 17.61 9.68
C ASN A 140 3.03 16.59 8.71
N ASN A 141 3.89 15.69 9.19
CA ASN A 141 4.40 14.61 8.36
C ASN A 141 3.27 13.64 7.94
N PRO A 142 2.95 13.52 6.64
CA PRO A 142 1.92 12.61 6.14
C PRO A 142 2.33 11.14 6.23
N LEU A 143 3.61 10.80 6.36
CA LEU A 143 4.10 9.42 6.52
C LEU A 143 4.00 8.91 7.96
N PHE A 144 3.90 9.85 8.91
CA PHE A 144 3.68 9.55 10.30
C PHE A 144 2.22 9.14 10.54
N SER A 145 2.05 8.16 11.43
CA SER A 145 0.74 7.70 11.88
C SER A 145 0.79 7.52 13.39
N ILE A 146 -0.07 8.24 14.11
CA ILE A 146 -0.27 8.04 15.56
C ILE A 146 -0.92 6.68 15.87
N GLN A 147 -1.54 6.04 14.87
CA GLN A 147 -2.21 4.74 14.97
C GLN A 147 -1.30 3.58 14.52
N ARG A 148 0.01 3.78 14.69
CA ARG A 148 1.02 2.76 14.52
C ARG A 148 1.61 2.49 15.90
N TYR A 149 1.06 1.49 16.59
CA TYR A 149 1.37 1.20 17.98
C TYR A 149 2.51 0.19 18.17
N GLY A 150 2.95 -0.45 17.08
CA GLY A 150 4.12 -1.31 17.08
C GLY A 150 5.21 -0.82 16.12
N PRO A 151 6.43 -1.35 16.22
CA PRO A 151 6.96 -2.20 17.29
C PRO A 151 7.51 -1.38 18.47
N SER A 152 7.33 -1.90 19.69
CA SER A 152 7.47 -1.15 20.96
C SER A 152 8.90 -0.73 21.36
N ASP A 153 9.96 -1.42 20.91
CA ASP A 153 11.27 -1.32 21.57
C ASP A 153 12.44 -0.80 20.71
N ASP A 154 12.42 -0.91 19.37
CA ASP A 154 13.49 -0.38 18.50
C ASP A 154 13.05 0.03 17.07
N GLY A 155 11.76 -0.06 16.75
CA GLY A 155 11.25 0.22 15.40
C GLY A 155 11.59 -0.86 14.36
N ARG A 156 12.17 -2.02 14.76
CA ARG A 156 12.26 -3.21 13.91
C ARG A 156 10.95 -3.96 13.93
N VAL A 157 10.46 -4.37 12.77
CA VAL A 157 9.37 -5.34 12.68
C VAL A 157 10.01 -6.72 12.86
N PRO A 158 9.89 -7.39 14.03
CA PRO A 158 10.52 -8.69 14.19
C PRO A 158 9.78 -9.71 13.33
N LEU A 159 10.28 -9.95 12.12
CA LEU A 159 9.87 -11.15 11.40
C LEU A 159 10.41 -12.38 12.15
N PRO A 160 9.64 -13.48 12.21
CA PRO A 160 10.20 -14.75 12.61
C PRO A 160 11.19 -15.19 11.54
N THR A 161 12.48 -15.04 11.82
CA THR A 161 13.49 -15.84 11.14
C THR A 161 13.29 -17.29 11.55
N GLY A 162 12.85 -18.14 10.61
CA GLY A 162 12.82 -19.60 10.80
C GLY A 162 11.48 -20.22 11.20
N GLU A 163 10.38 -19.46 11.28
CA GLU A 163 9.04 -20.04 11.47
C GLU A 163 8.45 -20.40 10.10
N ARG A 164 7.83 -21.58 9.99
CA ARG A 164 7.24 -22.08 8.75
C ARG A 164 5.97 -21.27 8.45
N VAL A 165 6.12 -20.14 7.78
CA VAL A 165 4.98 -19.39 7.23
C VAL A 165 4.34 -20.27 6.15
N GLU A 166 3.11 -20.72 6.40
CA GLU A 166 2.42 -21.66 5.51
C GLU A 166 2.00 -21.00 4.19
N THR A 167 1.67 -19.69 4.19
CA THR A 167 1.33 -18.92 2.99
C THR A 167 1.82 -17.46 3.03
N ALA A 168 1.98 -16.83 1.85
CA ALA A 168 2.34 -15.41 1.75
C ALA A 168 1.28 -14.46 2.34
N GLY A 169 0.02 -14.89 2.48
CA GLY A 169 -1.05 -14.12 3.14
C GLY A 169 -0.91 -14.11 4.67
N ASP A 170 -0.40 -15.18 5.25
CA ASP A 170 -0.14 -15.27 6.69
C ASP A 170 1.02 -14.33 7.09
N MET A 171 2.01 -14.19 6.21
CA MET A 171 3.12 -13.25 6.40
C MET A 171 2.63 -11.79 6.38
N ASP A 172 1.78 -11.41 5.42
CA ASP A 172 1.18 -10.08 5.33
C ASP A 172 0.42 -9.74 6.63
N ALA A 173 -0.48 -10.62 7.05
CA ALA A 173 -1.25 -10.44 8.27
C ALA A 173 -0.37 -10.35 9.54
N LYS A 174 0.74 -11.11 9.58
CA LYS A 174 1.69 -11.07 10.70
C LYS A 174 2.46 -9.75 10.75
N ILE A 175 3.01 -9.31 9.63
CA ILE A 175 3.70 -8.01 9.52
C ILE A 175 2.75 -6.87 9.90
N GLY A 176 1.53 -6.89 9.37
CA GLY A 176 0.50 -5.90 9.66
C GLY A 176 0.23 -5.76 11.16
N ARG A 177 0.01 -6.87 11.87
CA ARG A 177 -0.20 -6.86 13.33
C ARG A 177 1.01 -6.34 14.11
N LEU A 178 2.22 -6.68 13.69
CA LEU A 178 3.46 -6.20 14.35
C LEU A 178 3.65 -4.69 14.20
N ILE A 179 3.32 -4.13 13.03
CA ILE A 179 3.43 -2.69 12.77
C ILE A 179 2.25 -1.93 13.41
N GLY A 180 1.03 -2.42 13.21
CA GLY A 180 -0.17 -1.74 13.66
C GLY A 180 -0.32 -1.76 15.16
N GLY A 181 -0.12 -2.93 15.78
CA GLY A 181 -0.39 -3.13 17.20
C GLY A 181 -1.83 -2.78 17.58
N GLU A 182 -2.01 -2.45 18.85
CA GLU A 182 -3.29 -2.04 19.45
C GLU A 182 -3.05 -0.79 20.30
N ASP A 183 -4.05 0.10 20.35
CA ASP A 183 -3.99 1.29 21.18
C ASP A 183 -3.86 0.86 22.66
N PRO A 184 -2.80 1.30 23.36
CA PRO A 184 -2.63 0.96 24.77
C PRO A 184 -3.71 1.57 25.67
N HIS A 185 -4.50 2.54 25.18
CA HIS A 185 -5.58 3.17 25.93
C HIS A 185 -6.96 2.64 25.51
N PRO A 186 -7.93 2.57 26.45
CA PRO A 186 -9.31 2.26 26.12
C PRO A 186 -9.87 3.20 25.03
N PRO A 187 -10.64 2.68 24.04
CA PRO A 187 -11.24 1.35 24.00
C PRO A 187 -10.37 0.28 23.30
N HIS A 188 -9.05 0.46 23.22
CA HIS A 188 -8.11 -0.49 22.60
C HIS A 188 -8.42 -0.73 21.11
N LEU A 189 -8.48 0.36 20.33
CA LEU A 189 -8.69 0.24 18.89
C LEU A 189 -7.44 -0.38 18.23
N PRO A 190 -7.60 -1.23 17.20
CA PRO A 190 -6.47 -1.74 16.45
C PRO A 190 -5.75 -0.57 15.75
N GLY A 191 -4.43 -0.64 15.67
CA GLY A 191 -3.68 0.25 14.80
C GLY A 191 -3.98 -0.01 13.34
N LEU A 192 -3.69 0.96 12.46
CA LEU A 192 -4.10 0.90 11.06
C LEU A 192 -3.62 -0.38 10.38
N MET A 193 -2.33 -0.69 10.48
CA MET A 193 -1.73 -1.87 9.85
C MET A 193 -2.21 -3.21 10.43
N ALA A 194 -2.79 -3.24 11.63
CA ALA A 194 -3.20 -4.48 12.30
C ALA A 194 -4.52 -5.04 11.74
N GLU A 195 -5.33 -4.21 11.10
CA GLU A 195 -6.65 -4.57 10.60
C GLU A 195 -6.72 -4.40 9.06
N PRO A 196 -7.01 -5.48 8.30
CA PRO A 196 -7.08 -5.43 6.84
C PRO A 196 -8.00 -4.35 6.26
N ASN A 197 -9.07 -3.99 6.97
CA ASN A 197 -10.00 -2.95 6.54
C ASN A 197 -9.47 -1.52 6.71
N SER A 198 -8.36 -1.29 7.40
CA SER A 198 -7.75 0.03 7.61
C SER A 198 -6.27 0.11 7.26
N ALA A 199 -5.58 -1.01 7.05
CA ALA A 199 -4.14 -1.08 6.81
C ALA A 199 -3.65 -0.12 5.73
N ALA A 200 -4.33 -0.07 4.57
CA ALA A 200 -3.93 0.79 3.45
C ALA A 200 -4.08 2.30 3.69
N LEU A 201 -4.65 2.72 4.83
CA LEU A 201 -4.64 4.12 5.26
C LEU A 201 -3.26 4.55 5.80
N ASP A 202 -2.48 3.61 6.36
CA ASP A 202 -1.12 3.86 6.82
C ASP A 202 -0.16 3.90 5.61
N PRO A 203 0.63 4.97 5.42
CA PRO A 203 1.58 5.05 4.31
C PRO A 203 2.64 3.95 4.28
N ILE A 204 2.96 3.31 5.40
CA ILE A 204 3.94 2.21 5.41
C ILE A 204 3.41 0.95 4.72
N PHE A 205 2.09 0.77 4.66
CA PHE A 205 1.41 -0.35 3.99
C PHE A 205 1.95 -0.57 2.58
N TRP A 206 2.07 0.51 1.82
CA TRP A 206 2.46 0.44 0.41
C TRP A 206 3.92 -0.01 0.22
N LEU A 207 4.82 0.38 1.13
CA LEU A 207 6.22 -0.05 1.10
C LEU A 207 6.36 -1.52 1.52
N VAL A 208 5.54 -1.97 2.47
CA VAL A 208 5.48 -3.38 2.91
C VAL A 208 4.93 -4.26 1.79
N GLU A 209 3.84 -3.86 1.14
CA GLU A 209 3.27 -4.58 -0.01
C GLU A 209 4.24 -4.62 -1.20
N ALA A 210 5.03 -3.57 -1.41
CA ALA A 210 6.11 -3.58 -2.40
C ALA A 210 7.21 -4.59 -2.06
N ASP A 211 7.53 -4.78 -0.78
CA ASP A 211 8.49 -5.82 -0.38
C ASP A 211 7.91 -7.23 -0.50
N LEU A 212 6.64 -7.43 -0.15
CA LEU A 212 5.95 -8.71 -0.37
C LEU A 212 5.89 -9.07 -1.86
N ASP A 213 5.62 -8.09 -2.74
CA ASP A 213 5.71 -8.30 -4.19
C ASP A 213 7.14 -8.60 -4.65
N ARG A 214 8.16 -7.93 -4.09
CA ARG A 214 9.58 -8.24 -4.35
C ARG A 214 9.92 -9.68 -3.99
N ALA A 215 9.53 -10.13 -2.80
CA ALA A 215 9.77 -11.50 -2.35
C ALA A 215 9.11 -12.51 -3.30
N ARG A 216 7.85 -12.28 -3.70
CA ARG A 216 7.15 -13.11 -4.68
C ARG A 216 7.85 -13.10 -6.04
N ALA A 217 8.27 -11.94 -6.53
CA ALA A 217 8.96 -11.79 -7.80
C ALA A 217 10.32 -12.54 -7.83
N SER A 218 10.99 -12.65 -6.68
CA SER A 218 12.25 -13.39 -6.57
C SER A 218 12.10 -14.92 -6.72
N ILE A 219 10.91 -15.46 -6.45
CA ILE A 219 10.60 -16.89 -6.61
C ILE A 219 10.21 -17.23 -8.06
N GLY A 220 9.87 -16.22 -8.88
CA GLY A 220 9.54 -16.36 -10.31
C GLY A 220 8.08 -16.03 -10.63
N SER A 221 7.57 -16.58 -11.73
CA SER A 221 6.20 -16.35 -12.18
C SER A 221 5.18 -16.95 -11.21
N LEU A 222 4.09 -16.21 -10.96
CA LEU A 222 2.99 -16.71 -10.13
C LEU A 222 2.23 -17.85 -10.84
N PRO A 223 1.64 -18.80 -10.09
CA PRO A 223 0.74 -19.79 -10.67
C PRO A 223 -0.46 -19.09 -11.33
N VAL A 224 -0.73 -19.43 -12.59
CA VAL A 224 -1.91 -18.93 -13.32
C VAL A 224 -2.96 -20.05 -13.35
N PRO A 225 -4.20 -19.82 -12.89
CA PRO A 225 -5.26 -20.81 -13.05
C PRO A 225 -5.44 -21.16 -14.53
N SER A 226 -5.68 -22.44 -14.85
CA SER A 226 -5.97 -22.83 -16.23
C SER A 226 -7.22 -22.09 -16.73
N ALA A 227 -7.17 -21.54 -17.95
CA ALA A 227 -8.26 -20.79 -18.58
C ALA A 227 -9.63 -21.54 -18.63
N ALA A 228 -9.64 -22.86 -18.38
CA ALA A 228 -10.82 -23.70 -18.39
C ALA A 228 -11.70 -23.64 -17.12
N SER A 229 -11.24 -23.07 -16.00
CA SER A 229 -11.98 -23.12 -14.71
C SER A 229 -12.46 -21.77 -14.16
N ALA A 230 -12.15 -20.65 -14.82
CA ALA A 230 -12.72 -19.36 -14.49
C ALA A 230 -12.79 -18.52 -15.77
N GLY A 231 -13.96 -17.95 -16.09
CA GLY A 231 -13.97 -16.81 -16.99
C GLY A 231 -12.97 -15.79 -16.45
N GLU A 232 -12.06 -15.31 -17.29
CA GLU A 232 -10.90 -14.54 -16.86
C GLU A 232 -11.34 -13.32 -16.03
N GLN A 233 -11.09 -13.37 -14.72
CA GLN A 233 -11.56 -12.34 -13.80
C GLN A 233 -10.72 -11.09 -14.03
N LEU A 234 -11.34 -10.06 -14.60
CA LEU A 234 -10.70 -8.76 -14.75
C LEU A 234 -10.49 -8.12 -13.37
N PHE A 235 -9.26 -7.72 -13.10
CA PHE A 235 -8.90 -6.75 -12.09
C PHE A 235 -9.06 -5.37 -12.70
N THR A 236 -9.64 -4.42 -11.97
CA THR A 236 -9.94 -3.07 -12.47
C THR A 236 -9.50 -2.04 -11.43
N MET A 237 -8.65 -1.08 -11.81
CA MET A 237 -8.17 -0.03 -10.89
C MET A 237 -8.48 1.35 -11.46
N PRO A 238 -8.79 2.34 -10.60
CA PRO A 238 -9.03 3.70 -11.06
C PRO A 238 -7.70 4.36 -11.45
N MET A 239 -7.75 5.17 -12.51
CA MET A 239 -6.62 5.96 -13.00
C MET A 239 -7.01 7.44 -13.07
N THR A 240 -6.01 8.31 -13.23
CA THR A 240 -6.22 9.75 -13.39
C THR A 240 -7.07 10.06 -14.63
N GLY A 241 -7.77 11.19 -14.61
CA GLY A 241 -8.64 11.61 -15.72
C GLY A 241 -9.89 10.73 -15.91
N ASN A 242 -10.38 10.09 -14.83
CA ASN A 242 -11.52 9.15 -14.86
C ASN A 242 -11.30 7.92 -15.74
N ALA A 243 -10.06 7.61 -16.08
CA ALA A 243 -9.71 6.38 -16.77
C ALA A 243 -9.75 5.18 -15.80
N ARG A 244 -9.74 3.97 -16.37
CA ARG A 244 -9.59 2.72 -15.64
C ARG A 244 -8.51 1.87 -16.29
N TRP A 245 -7.75 1.17 -15.47
CA TRP A 245 -6.82 0.15 -15.94
C TRP A 245 -7.41 -1.21 -15.62
N GLN A 246 -7.43 -2.10 -16.60
CA GLN A 246 -7.85 -3.49 -16.42
C GLN A 246 -6.69 -4.43 -16.70
N SER A 247 -6.63 -5.53 -15.97
CA SER A 247 -5.66 -6.61 -16.20
C SER A 247 -6.16 -7.93 -15.64
N THR A 248 -5.40 -9.00 -15.81
CA THR A 248 -5.73 -10.37 -15.40
C THR A 248 -4.60 -10.99 -14.58
N ALA A 249 -4.88 -12.11 -13.91
CA ALA A 249 -3.82 -12.82 -13.20
C ALA A 249 -2.71 -13.32 -14.13
N ALA A 250 -3.04 -13.68 -15.37
CA ALA A 250 -2.07 -14.15 -16.35
C ALA A 250 -1.10 -13.02 -16.74
N GLU A 251 -1.61 -11.83 -17.03
CA GLU A 251 -0.80 -10.66 -17.36
C GLU A 251 0.07 -10.19 -16.20
N MET A 252 -0.39 -10.40 -14.96
CA MET A 252 0.34 -10.04 -13.74
C MET A 252 1.27 -11.16 -13.24
N ALA A 253 1.29 -12.33 -13.89
CA ALA A 253 2.00 -13.49 -13.38
C ALA A 253 3.52 -13.32 -13.44
N ASP A 254 4.02 -12.79 -14.56
CA ASP A 254 5.45 -12.61 -14.81
C ASP A 254 5.89 -11.16 -14.55
N PRO A 255 6.63 -10.89 -13.46
CA PRO A 255 7.12 -9.55 -13.19
C PRO A 255 8.13 -9.05 -14.22
N ALA A 256 8.81 -9.95 -14.96
CA ALA A 256 9.79 -9.55 -15.97
C ALA A 256 9.15 -8.86 -17.18
N ALA A 257 7.90 -9.19 -17.48
CA ALA A 257 7.08 -8.60 -18.53
C ALA A 257 6.48 -7.23 -18.16
N LEU A 258 6.58 -6.83 -16.89
CA LEU A 258 6.03 -5.58 -16.37
C LEU A 258 7.09 -4.46 -16.39
N ASP A 259 6.62 -3.23 -16.26
CA ASP A 259 7.41 -2.00 -16.42
C ASP A 259 8.12 -1.56 -15.13
N TYR A 260 8.38 -2.47 -14.20
CA TYR A 260 9.11 -2.19 -12.96
C TYR A 260 10.20 -3.22 -12.67
N SER A 261 11.10 -2.88 -11.74
CA SER A 261 12.08 -3.79 -11.18
C SER A 261 12.46 -3.37 -9.77
N TYR A 262 13.19 -4.24 -9.06
CA TYR A 262 13.75 -3.96 -7.75
C TYR A 262 15.26 -3.79 -7.87
N ALA A 263 15.82 -2.79 -7.18
CA ALA A 263 17.26 -2.70 -6.97
C ALA A 263 17.72 -3.90 -6.13
N SER A 264 18.96 -4.36 -6.36
CA SER A 264 19.60 -5.33 -5.47
C SER A 264 19.67 -4.75 -4.05
N ALA A 265 19.39 -5.59 -3.05
CA ALA A 265 19.51 -5.25 -1.63
C ALA A 265 20.95 -4.92 -1.23
#